data_AF-A0A7J4GE60-F1
#
_entry.id   AF-A0A7J4GE60-F1
#
_cell.length_a   1.000
_cell.length_b   1.000
_cell.length_c   1.000
_cell.angle_alpha   90.00
_cell.angle_beta   90.00
_cell.angle_gamma   90.00
#
_symmetry.space_group_name_H-M   'P 1'
#
loop_
_entity.id
_entity.type
_entity.pdbx_description
1 polymer ?
#
loop_
_entity_poly.entity_id
_entity_poly.type
_entity_poly.pdbx_seq_one_letter_code
_entity_poly.pdbx_strand_id
1 'polypeptide(L)'
;MAIISVWIEEGCITCDACEETLPEVFEVTEDTCFIKAESRVDGGHDCNEGKAELKPEIIAEFHDDLLDAADGCPVDVIIIVESGEAATVEVEEASISEAEAVTVAEPIAAEPIEVAGDDIEELLSVGDRGLSILFGSQSGNSEELAAKWAKLAANYGLEGAVHDMDGFDLASLSSMKRVLIVCSTWGEGEMPDNAEELWLAANTAGAPSLAGVHFSVCALGDTSYEFYCQSGIEWDERFEALGATRLLERVDCDVDYDAPAAAWASDALAAMAAVDGTGVFHEDMVEAVKAHAAGDEGGADGEDGFTVPNLAAESLHAEI
;
A
#
# COMPACT_ATOMS: atom_id res chain seq x y z
N MET A 1 -14.40 -17.55 14.21
CA MET A 1 -13.17 -17.75 14.99
C MET A 1 -13.48 -17.31 16.43
N ALA A 2 -12.51 -17.11 17.33
CA ALA A 2 -12.80 -16.53 18.65
C ALA A 2 -12.07 -15.20 18.79
N ILE A 3 -12.80 -14.12 19.06
CA ILE A 3 -12.23 -12.79 19.30
C ILE A 3 -11.26 -12.87 20.49
N ILE A 4 -10.05 -12.31 20.39
CA ILE A 4 -9.07 -12.24 21.47
C ILE A 4 -8.99 -10.84 22.07
N SER A 5 -9.05 -9.79 21.26
CA SER A 5 -8.98 -8.41 21.72
C SER A 5 -9.73 -7.49 20.77
N VAL A 6 -10.14 -6.34 21.31
CA VAL A 6 -10.74 -5.23 20.56
C VAL A 6 -10.02 -3.95 20.96
N TRP A 7 -9.70 -3.08 20.01
CA TRP A 7 -9.14 -1.76 20.28
C TRP A 7 -9.71 -0.70 19.34
N ILE A 8 -9.55 0.56 19.72
CA ILE A 8 -10.09 1.72 19.02
C ILE A 8 -8.89 2.52 18.48
N GLU A 9 -8.80 2.64 17.16
CA GLU A 9 -7.79 3.44 16.48
C GLU A 9 -8.08 4.95 16.56
N GLU A 10 -7.07 5.77 16.28
CA GLU A 10 -7.23 7.22 16.23
C GLU A 10 -8.26 7.63 15.17
N GLY A 11 -9.07 8.64 15.47
CA GLY A 11 -10.12 9.12 14.54
C GLY A 11 -11.55 8.77 14.94
N CYS A 12 -11.78 8.27 16.16
CA CYS A 12 -13.13 8.10 16.69
C CYS A 12 -13.91 9.43 16.68
N ILE A 13 -15.08 9.45 16.04
CA ILE A 13 -15.94 10.65 15.92
C ILE A 13 -17.08 10.73 16.95
N THR A 14 -17.02 9.90 18.01
CA THR A 14 -17.99 9.88 19.13
C THR A 14 -19.46 9.86 18.69
N CYS A 15 -19.79 8.96 17.76
CA CYS A 15 -21.13 8.84 17.17
C CYS A 15 -22.11 7.95 17.96
N ASP A 16 -21.72 7.46 19.13
CA ASP A 16 -22.47 6.59 20.04
C ASP A 16 -22.84 5.18 19.50
N ALA A 17 -22.61 4.87 18.22
CA ALA A 17 -23.05 3.62 17.59
C ALA A 17 -22.54 2.34 18.30
N CYS A 18 -21.29 2.36 18.77
CA CYS A 18 -20.70 1.22 19.48
C CYS A 18 -21.24 1.06 20.92
N GLU A 19 -21.49 2.16 21.63
CA GLU A 19 -22.11 2.10 22.97
C GLU A 19 -23.61 1.77 22.90
N GLU A 20 -24.31 2.19 21.86
CA GLU A 20 -25.70 1.77 21.64
C GLU A 20 -25.82 0.27 21.34
N THR A 21 -24.83 -0.29 20.64
CA THR A 21 -24.80 -1.70 20.26
C THR A 21 -24.32 -2.59 21.41
N LEU A 22 -23.24 -2.18 22.10
CA LEU A 22 -22.64 -2.96 23.18
C LEU A 22 -22.17 -2.07 24.35
N PRO A 23 -23.10 -1.56 25.17
CA PRO A 23 -22.79 -0.69 26.31
C PRO A 23 -22.01 -1.41 27.42
N GLU A 24 -21.95 -2.73 27.43
CA GLU A 24 -21.17 -3.51 28.40
C GLU A 24 -19.65 -3.41 28.13
N VAL A 25 -19.26 -3.09 26.89
CA VAL A 25 -17.86 -3.04 26.45
C VAL A 25 -17.42 -1.61 26.12
N PHE A 26 -18.27 -0.82 25.47
CA PHE A 26 -17.91 0.53 25.03
C PHE A 26 -18.50 1.62 25.94
N GLU A 27 -17.74 2.71 26.09
CA GLU A 27 -18.17 3.94 26.75
C GLU A 27 -17.75 5.13 25.89
N VAL A 28 -18.69 5.84 25.30
CA VAL A 28 -18.41 7.04 24.51
C VAL A 28 -18.41 8.27 25.42
N THR A 29 -17.35 9.06 25.30
CA THR A 29 -17.20 10.34 26.00
C THR A 29 -17.25 11.49 25.00
N GLU A 30 -17.15 12.73 25.49
CA GLU A 30 -17.17 13.92 24.63
C GLU A 30 -15.99 13.95 23.62
N ASP A 31 -14.86 13.32 23.97
CA ASP A 31 -13.60 13.41 23.20
C ASP A 31 -13.22 12.09 22.50
N THR A 32 -13.60 10.92 23.02
CA THR A 32 -13.29 9.61 22.42
C THR A 32 -14.18 8.49 22.97
N CYS A 33 -14.08 7.28 22.40
CA CYS A 33 -14.67 6.05 22.92
C CYS A 33 -13.61 5.23 23.68
N PHE A 34 -14.01 4.65 24.81
CA PHE A 34 -13.17 3.79 25.64
C PHE A 34 -13.72 2.37 25.73
N ILE A 35 -12.81 1.42 25.98
CA ILE A 35 -13.16 0.04 26.30
C ILE A 35 -13.15 -0.13 27.81
N LYS A 36 -14.26 -0.61 28.37
CA LYS A 36 -14.48 -0.70 29.81
C LYS A 36 -13.51 -1.68 30.48
N ALA A 37 -13.01 -1.33 31.66
CA ALA A 37 -12.10 -2.16 32.45
C ALA A 37 -12.69 -3.52 32.81
N GLU A 38 -14.01 -3.60 32.92
CA GLU A 38 -14.75 -4.83 33.19
C GLU A 38 -14.65 -5.81 32.03
N SER A 39 -14.41 -5.32 30.80
CA SER A 39 -14.36 -6.14 29.61
C SER A 39 -12.97 -6.72 29.30
N ARG A 40 -11.90 -6.10 29.83
CA ARG A 40 -10.50 -6.49 29.55
C ARG A 40 -9.83 -7.28 30.67
N VAL A 41 -8.87 -8.15 30.32
CA VAL A 41 -8.13 -8.96 31.30
C VAL A 41 -7.16 -8.13 32.16
N ASP A 42 -6.65 -7.01 31.61
CA ASP A 42 -5.72 -6.11 32.28
C ASP A 42 -6.42 -5.03 33.13
N GLY A 43 -7.74 -4.88 32.97
CA GLY A 43 -8.55 -3.90 33.69
C GLY A 43 -8.31 -2.45 33.27
N GLY A 44 -7.77 -2.20 32.07
CA GLY A 44 -7.60 -0.85 31.53
C GLY A 44 -8.92 -0.21 31.10
N HIS A 45 -9.04 1.11 31.28
CA HIS A 45 -10.15 1.93 30.78
C HIS A 45 -9.55 2.99 29.86
N ASP A 46 -9.35 2.60 28.61
CA ASP A 46 -8.73 3.39 27.54
C ASP A 46 -9.13 2.77 26.18
N CYS A 47 -8.57 3.27 25.07
CA CYS A 47 -8.83 2.77 23.71
C CYS A 47 -8.26 1.35 23.44
N ASN A 48 -7.60 0.74 24.42
CA ASN A 48 -6.90 -0.53 24.34
C ASN A 48 -5.82 -0.60 23.26
N GLU A 49 -5.05 0.48 23.08
CA GLU A 49 -3.91 0.53 22.14
C GLU A 49 -2.88 -0.58 22.41
N GLY A 50 -2.76 -1.02 23.66
CA GLY A 50 -1.93 -2.16 24.07
C GLY A 50 -2.47 -3.54 23.65
N LYS A 51 -3.63 -3.59 22.96
CA LYS A 51 -4.30 -4.80 22.46
C LYS A 51 -4.49 -5.89 23.51
N ALA A 52 -4.76 -5.48 24.74
CA ALA A 52 -5.01 -6.42 25.83
C ALA A 52 -6.24 -7.28 25.52
N GLU A 53 -6.18 -8.55 25.93
CA GLU A 53 -7.24 -9.50 25.67
C GLU A 53 -8.55 -9.10 26.38
N LEU A 54 -9.68 -9.43 25.75
CA LEU A 54 -10.98 -9.36 26.41
C LEU A 54 -11.15 -10.57 27.33
N LYS A 55 -11.94 -10.40 28.39
CA LYS A 55 -12.27 -11.51 29.28
C LYS A 55 -13.03 -12.58 28.48
N PRO A 56 -12.71 -13.88 28.66
CA PRO A 56 -13.38 -14.96 27.95
C PRO A 56 -14.90 -14.98 28.11
N GLU A 57 -15.41 -14.46 29.23
CA GLU A 57 -16.85 -14.34 29.50
C GLU A 57 -17.53 -13.34 28.56
N ILE A 58 -16.88 -12.21 28.27
CA ILE A 58 -17.38 -11.18 27.36
C ILE A 58 -17.35 -11.67 25.91
N ILE A 59 -16.24 -12.30 25.51
CA ILE A 59 -16.10 -12.88 24.16
C ILE A 59 -17.17 -13.95 23.92
N ALA A 60 -17.46 -14.79 24.93
CA ALA A 60 -18.45 -15.86 24.79
C ALA A 60 -19.90 -15.35 24.76
N GLU A 61 -20.21 -14.26 25.45
CA GLU A 61 -21.56 -13.71 25.56
C GLU A 61 -21.89 -12.72 24.43
N PHE A 62 -20.94 -11.88 24.03
CA PHE A 62 -21.13 -10.73 23.16
C PHE A 62 -20.35 -10.84 21.83
N HIS A 63 -20.03 -12.05 21.38
CA HIS A 63 -19.25 -12.28 20.16
C HIS A 63 -19.84 -11.53 18.94
N ASP A 64 -21.13 -11.73 18.68
CA ASP A 64 -21.79 -11.17 17.50
C ASP A 64 -22.02 -9.66 17.68
N ASP A 65 -22.34 -9.22 18.90
CA ASP A 65 -22.53 -7.80 19.21
C ASP A 65 -21.21 -7.00 19.08
N LEU A 66 -20.05 -7.62 19.34
CA LEU A 66 -18.74 -7.01 19.11
C LEU A 66 -18.51 -6.75 17.60
N LEU A 67 -18.85 -7.73 16.76
CA LEU A 67 -18.75 -7.59 15.30
C LEU A 67 -19.71 -6.53 14.78
N ASP A 68 -20.97 -6.55 15.24
CA ASP A 68 -21.98 -5.56 14.86
C ASP A 68 -21.58 -4.14 15.31
N ALA A 69 -20.94 -4.00 16.47
CA ALA A 69 -20.44 -2.70 16.95
C ALA A 69 -19.25 -2.19 16.11
N ALA A 70 -18.39 -3.08 15.61
CA ALA A 70 -17.30 -2.71 14.70
C ALA A 70 -17.83 -2.27 13.33
N ASP A 71 -18.72 -3.05 12.73
CA ASP A 71 -19.36 -2.75 11.43
C ASP A 71 -20.28 -1.51 11.50
N GLY A 72 -20.80 -1.18 12.69
CA GLY A 72 -21.61 0.00 12.92
C GLY A 72 -20.83 1.31 13.01
N CYS A 73 -19.49 1.26 13.04
CA CYS A 73 -18.65 2.44 13.16
C CYS A 73 -18.56 3.20 11.81
N PRO A 74 -19.02 4.46 11.69
CA PRO A 74 -19.03 5.18 10.41
C PRO A 74 -17.63 5.57 9.88
N VAL A 75 -16.61 5.39 10.70
CA VAL A 75 -15.20 5.68 10.39
C VAL A 75 -14.31 4.44 10.56
N ASP A 76 -14.91 3.26 10.80
CA ASP A 76 -14.24 1.96 10.84
C ASP A 76 -13.02 1.87 11.79
N VAL A 77 -13.04 2.58 12.92
CA VAL A 77 -11.90 2.63 13.87
C VAL A 77 -11.92 1.55 14.95
N ILE A 78 -12.93 0.68 15.00
CA ILE A 78 -13.04 -0.39 16.00
C ILE A 78 -12.50 -1.67 15.39
N ILE A 79 -11.34 -2.13 15.87
CA ILE A 79 -10.64 -3.28 15.29
C ILE A 79 -10.71 -4.48 16.22
N ILE A 80 -10.98 -5.65 15.64
CA ILE A 80 -11.17 -6.91 16.34
C ILE A 80 -10.06 -7.87 15.92
N VAL A 81 -9.30 -8.41 16.88
CA VAL A 81 -8.37 -9.51 16.65
C VAL A 81 -9.07 -10.83 16.95
N GLU A 82 -8.92 -11.83 16.07
CA GLU A 82 -9.41 -13.19 16.30
C GLU A 82 -8.27 -14.20 16.51
N SER A 83 -8.55 -15.29 17.25
CA SER A 83 -7.61 -16.36 17.57
C SER A 83 -7.31 -17.20 16.32
N GLY A 84 -6.39 -16.69 15.51
CA GLY A 84 -5.75 -17.35 14.38
C GLY A 84 -4.26 -17.03 14.30
N GLU A 85 -3.75 -16.16 15.17
CA GLU A 85 -2.34 -15.80 15.23
C GLU A 85 -2.01 -15.25 16.61
N ALA A 86 -1.18 -15.95 17.38
CA ALA A 86 -0.49 -15.38 18.52
C ALA A 86 0.80 -16.17 18.80
N ALA A 87 1.91 -15.52 18.45
CA ALA A 87 3.25 -15.85 18.90
C ALA A 87 3.38 -15.73 20.43
N THR A 88 4.29 -16.52 21.02
CA THR A 88 4.94 -16.15 22.27
C THR A 88 6.45 -16.26 22.09
N VAL A 89 7.13 -15.15 22.35
CA VAL A 89 8.59 -15.02 22.46
C VAL A 89 9.01 -15.45 23.86
N GLU A 90 10.11 -16.21 24.01
CA GLU A 90 11.18 -15.95 24.98
C GLU A 90 12.42 -16.86 24.76
N VAL A 91 13.54 -16.44 25.36
CA VAL A 91 14.95 -16.56 24.92
C VAL A 91 15.70 -17.73 25.59
N GLU A 92 16.57 -18.46 24.86
CA GLU A 92 17.95 -18.90 25.23
C GLU A 92 18.48 -20.15 24.46
N GLU A 93 19.80 -20.26 24.44
CA GLU A 93 20.69 -20.99 23.53
C GLU A 93 20.61 -22.54 23.46
N ALA A 94 21.18 -23.02 22.35
CA ALA A 94 21.86 -24.31 22.14
C ALA A 94 21.01 -25.59 22.04
N SER A 95 20.98 -26.14 20.82
CA SER A 95 21.56 -27.44 20.43
C SER A 95 20.74 -28.20 19.37
N ILE A 96 21.50 -28.83 18.49
CA ILE A 96 21.11 -29.58 17.29
C ILE A 96 20.29 -30.82 17.66
N SER A 97 19.19 -31.11 16.94
CA SER A 97 18.91 -32.47 16.45
C SER A 97 17.81 -32.53 15.38
N GLU A 98 17.98 -33.54 14.53
CA GLU A 98 17.32 -33.91 13.28
C GLU A 98 15.78 -33.89 13.21
N ALA A 99 15.32 -33.41 12.05
CA ALA A 99 14.42 -34.04 11.08
C ALA A 99 13.22 -34.87 11.60
N GLU A 100 12.02 -34.41 11.22
CA GLU A 100 11.01 -35.31 10.65
C GLU A 100 10.25 -34.60 9.52
N ALA A 101 10.23 -35.27 8.37
CA ALA A 101 9.58 -34.83 7.14
C ALA A 101 8.06 -34.98 7.27
N VAL A 102 7.32 -33.92 6.97
CA VAL A 102 5.88 -34.01 6.67
C VAL A 102 5.68 -33.57 5.22
N THR A 103 5.14 -34.50 4.46
CA THR A 103 4.88 -34.44 3.03
C THR A 103 4.04 -33.22 2.66
N VAL A 104 4.61 -32.36 1.81
CA VAL A 104 3.91 -31.31 1.08
C VAL A 104 2.84 -31.98 0.21
N ALA A 105 1.58 -31.70 0.52
CA ALA A 105 0.48 -31.96 -0.38
C ALA A 105 0.71 -31.13 -1.64
N GLU A 106 0.72 -31.79 -2.80
CA GLU A 106 0.79 -31.18 -4.13
C GLU A 106 -0.11 -29.93 -4.19
N PRO A 107 0.43 -28.76 -4.59
CA PRO A 107 -0.44 -27.68 -5.01
C PRO A 107 -1.17 -28.18 -6.26
N ILE A 108 -2.48 -28.23 -6.15
CA ILE A 108 -3.38 -28.47 -7.27
C ILE A 108 -3.04 -27.38 -8.28
N ALA A 109 -2.41 -27.79 -9.39
CA ALA A 109 -2.11 -26.92 -10.50
C ALA A 109 -3.42 -26.23 -10.93
N ALA A 110 -3.54 -24.95 -10.60
CA ALA A 110 -4.38 -24.07 -11.37
C ALA A 110 -3.76 -24.09 -12.77
N GLU A 111 -4.49 -24.64 -13.72
CA GLU A 111 -4.02 -24.74 -15.10
C GLU A 111 -3.61 -23.34 -15.59
N PRO A 112 -2.42 -23.19 -16.19
CA PRO A 112 -2.01 -21.90 -16.74
C PRO A 112 -3.01 -21.55 -17.84
N ILE A 113 -3.73 -20.45 -17.64
CA ILE A 113 -4.45 -19.81 -18.72
C ILE A 113 -3.36 -19.28 -19.65
N GLU A 114 -3.05 -20.02 -20.71
CA GLU A 114 -2.23 -19.51 -21.79
C GLU A 114 -2.96 -18.29 -22.37
N VAL A 115 -2.47 -17.10 -22.04
CA VAL A 115 -2.84 -15.88 -22.76
C VAL A 115 -2.25 -16.02 -24.16
N ALA A 116 -3.00 -16.68 -25.04
CA ALA A 116 -2.61 -16.93 -26.41
C ALA A 116 -2.86 -15.68 -27.26
N GLY A 117 -1.89 -14.76 -27.24
CA GLY A 117 -1.65 -13.77 -28.30
C GLY A 117 -2.38 -12.43 -28.16
N ASP A 118 -1.61 -11.34 -28.30
CA ASP A 118 -1.95 -9.97 -28.73
C ASP A 118 -3.12 -9.21 -28.07
N ASP A 119 -3.96 -9.83 -27.25
CA ASP A 119 -5.15 -9.21 -26.67
C ASP A 119 -4.79 -8.45 -25.38
N ILE A 120 -4.17 -7.27 -25.56
CA ILE A 120 -3.90 -6.26 -24.50
C ILE A 120 -5.13 -6.03 -23.62
N GLU A 121 -6.33 -5.97 -24.20
CA GLU A 121 -7.56 -5.71 -23.47
C GLU A 121 -7.87 -6.79 -22.43
N GLU A 122 -7.54 -8.06 -22.71
CA GLU A 122 -7.71 -9.16 -21.76
C GLU A 122 -6.66 -9.09 -20.65
N LEU A 123 -5.39 -8.84 -21.01
CA LEU A 123 -4.30 -8.63 -20.03
C LEU A 123 -4.62 -7.47 -19.07
N LEU A 124 -5.22 -6.40 -19.59
CA LEU A 124 -5.49 -5.19 -18.83
C LEU A 124 -6.80 -5.23 -18.02
N SER A 125 -7.66 -6.23 -18.21
CA SER A 125 -8.98 -6.28 -17.55
C SER A 125 -9.22 -7.52 -16.69
N VAL A 126 -8.36 -8.53 -16.80
CA VAL A 126 -8.57 -9.82 -16.11
C VAL A 126 -7.68 -9.98 -14.89
N GLY A 127 -8.31 -10.40 -13.79
CA GLY A 127 -7.64 -10.76 -12.55
C GLY A 127 -7.25 -9.56 -11.70
N ASP A 128 -6.32 -9.79 -10.79
CA ASP A 128 -5.83 -8.78 -9.85
C ASP A 128 -4.94 -7.76 -10.56
N ARG A 129 -5.41 -6.51 -10.63
CA ARG A 129 -4.69 -5.36 -11.20
C ARG A 129 -4.18 -4.38 -10.13
N GLY A 130 -4.11 -4.81 -8.87
CA GLY A 130 -3.58 -3.99 -7.79
C GLY A 130 -2.12 -3.59 -8.02
N LEU A 131 -1.83 -2.32 -7.72
CA LEU A 131 -0.49 -1.74 -7.69
C LEU A 131 -0.32 -0.99 -6.38
N SER A 132 0.61 -1.45 -5.53
CA SER A 132 0.94 -0.78 -4.28
C SER A 132 2.09 0.19 -4.52
N ILE A 133 1.94 1.45 -4.09
CA ILE A 133 2.95 2.49 -4.23
C ILE A 133 3.33 2.99 -2.83
N LEU A 134 4.51 2.60 -2.36
CA LEU A 134 5.02 2.99 -1.05
C LEU A 134 5.86 4.26 -1.18
N PHE A 135 5.69 5.20 -0.26
CA PHE A 135 6.50 6.42 -0.24
C PHE A 135 7.26 6.63 1.08
N GLY A 136 8.54 6.97 0.95
CA GLY A 136 9.35 7.55 2.02
C GLY A 136 9.59 9.03 1.72
N SER A 137 9.10 9.93 2.57
CA SER A 137 9.20 11.38 2.35
C SER A 137 9.35 12.19 3.63
N GLN A 138 10.28 13.16 3.61
CA GLN A 138 10.38 14.16 4.69
C GLN A 138 9.59 15.44 4.40
N SER A 139 9.53 15.85 3.12
CA SER A 139 8.94 17.14 2.70
C SER A 139 7.72 17.00 1.78
N GLY A 140 7.24 15.77 1.55
CA GLY A 140 6.06 15.47 0.73
C GLY A 140 6.32 15.29 -0.77
N ASN A 141 7.55 15.45 -1.27
CA ASN A 141 7.83 15.31 -2.71
C ASN A 141 7.56 13.88 -3.22
N SER A 142 8.01 12.87 -2.46
CA SER A 142 7.79 11.46 -2.77
C SER A 142 6.31 11.09 -2.67
N GLU A 143 5.62 11.61 -1.65
CA GLU A 143 4.18 11.42 -1.46
C GLU A 143 3.37 11.98 -2.65
N GLU A 144 3.70 13.21 -3.09
CA GLU A 144 3.06 13.81 -4.26
C GLU A 144 3.29 12.98 -5.53
N LEU A 145 4.49 12.46 -5.74
CA LEU A 145 4.79 11.58 -6.86
C LEU A 145 3.98 10.28 -6.79
N ALA A 146 3.92 9.64 -5.62
CA ALA A 146 3.13 8.43 -5.42
C ALA A 146 1.65 8.66 -5.74
N ALA A 147 1.07 9.76 -5.23
CA ALA A 147 -0.31 10.14 -5.50
C ALA A 147 -0.57 10.45 -6.99
N LYS A 148 0.40 11.08 -7.68
CA LYS A 148 0.33 11.32 -9.13
C LYS A 148 0.36 10.00 -9.90
N TRP A 149 1.22 9.06 -9.51
CA TRP A 149 1.34 7.77 -10.21
C TRP A 149 0.17 6.83 -9.95
N ALA A 150 -0.42 6.83 -8.76
CA ALA A 150 -1.62 6.05 -8.50
C ALA A 150 -2.78 6.47 -9.41
N LYS A 151 -2.93 7.77 -9.68
CA LYS A 151 -3.92 8.28 -10.65
C LYS A 151 -3.54 7.90 -12.09
N LEU A 152 -2.26 8.02 -12.44
CA LEU A 152 -1.76 7.69 -13.77
C LEU A 152 -1.88 6.19 -14.08
N ALA A 153 -1.80 5.33 -13.06
CA ALA A 153 -1.89 3.87 -13.16
C ALA A 153 -3.19 3.40 -13.83
N ALA A 154 -4.29 4.16 -13.67
CA ALA A 154 -5.56 3.86 -14.31
C ALA A 154 -5.46 3.81 -15.85
N ASN A 155 -4.61 4.65 -16.47
CA ASN A 155 -4.38 4.66 -17.91
C ASN A 155 -3.68 3.37 -18.40
N TYR A 156 -3.10 2.61 -17.47
CA TYR A 156 -2.45 1.32 -17.71
C TYR A 156 -3.34 0.14 -17.23
N GLY A 157 -4.60 0.41 -16.89
CA GLY A 157 -5.54 -0.57 -16.33
C GLY A 157 -5.18 -1.07 -14.93
N LEU A 158 -4.29 -0.38 -14.23
CA LEU A 158 -3.85 -0.72 -12.87
C LEU A 158 -4.69 0.01 -11.82
N GLU A 159 -4.89 -0.64 -10.68
CA GLU A 159 -5.56 -0.10 -9.51
C GLU A 159 -4.50 0.35 -8.50
N GLY A 160 -4.12 1.62 -8.56
CA GLY A 160 -3.08 2.20 -7.71
C GLY A 160 -3.56 2.49 -6.28
N ALA A 161 -2.88 1.92 -5.29
CA ALA A 161 -3.03 2.24 -3.88
C ALA A 161 -1.74 2.88 -3.35
N VAL A 162 -1.86 4.02 -2.68
CA VAL A 162 -0.72 4.72 -2.08
C VAL A 162 -0.61 4.36 -0.61
N HIS A 163 0.59 4.03 -0.17
CA HIS A 163 0.88 3.66 1.19
C HIS A 163 2.00 4.54 1.75
N ASP A 164 1.72 5.17 2.88
CA ASP A 164 2.79 5.67 3.74
C ASP A 164 3.63 4.47 4.18
N MET A 165 4.96 4.63 4.23
CA MET A 165 5.82 3.59 4.80
C MET A 165 5.68 3.50 6.32
N ASP A 166 5.18 4.56 6.96
CA ASP A 166 4.94 4.57 8.40
C ASP A 166 3.72 3.68 8.72
N GLY A 167 3.88 2.80 9.72
CA GLY A 167 2.87 1.81 10.08
C GLY A 167 2.54 0.76 9.00
N PHE A 168 3.28 0.71 7.88
CA PHE A 168 3.01 -0.26 6.83
C PHE A 168 3.40 -1.68 7.24
N ASP A 169 2.50 -2.64 7.04
CA ASP A 169 2.80 -4.05 7.32
C ASP A 169 3.65 -4.68 6.20
N LEU A 170 4.94 -4.88 6.50
CA LEU A 170 5.89 -5.52 5.60
C LEU A 170 5.44 -6.94 5.18
N ALA A 171 4.74 -7.69 6.04
CA ALA A 171 4.31 -9.05 5.73
C ALA A 171 3.27 -9.08 4.61
N SER A 172 2.46 -8.03 4.48
CA SER A 172 1.47 -7.90 3.42
C SER A 172 2.10 -7.88 2.00
N LEU A 173 3.35 -7.44 1.86
CA LEU A 173 4.03 -7.37 0.56
C LEU A 173 4.12 -8.71 -0.15
N SER A 174 4.26 -9.82 0.58
CA SER A 174 4.36 -11.17 -0.01
C SER A 174 3.08 -11.59 -0.74
N SER A 175 1.95 -10.95 -0.46
CA SER A 175 0.68 -11.19 -1.17
C SER A 175 0.50 -10.28 -2.39
N MET A 176 1.32 -9.24 -2.52
CA MET A 176 1.22 -8.25 -3.58
C MET A 176 1.97 -8.72 -4.82
N LYS A 177 1.44 -8.40 -6.00
CA LYS A 177 2.12 -8.74 -7.27
C LYS A 177 3.00 -7.60 -7.78
N ARG A 178 2.62 -6.36 -7.52
CA ARG A 178 3.21 -5.16 -8.13
C ARG A 178 3.44 -4.10 -7.06
N VAL A 179 4.69 -3.67 -6.92
CA VAL A 179 5.10 -2.71 -5.90
C VAL A 179 5.98 -1.63 -6.53
N LEU A 180 5.61 -0.37 -6.38
CA LEU A 180 6.49 0.75 -6.68
C LEU A 180 6.93 1.40 -5.38
N ILE A 181 8.19 1.83 -5.35
CA ILE A 181 8.76 2.54 -4.21
C ILE A 181 9.24 3.89 -4.69
N VAL A 182 8.86 4.96 -3.98
CA VAL A 182 9.44 6.28 -4.15
C VAL A 182 9.98 6.78 -2.82
N CYS A 183 11.29 6.92 -2.71
CA CYS A 183 11.92 7.26 -1.44
C CYS A 183 12.92 8.40 -1.63
N SER A 184 12.78 9.45 -0.82
CA SER A 184 13.79 10.50 -0.72
C SER A 184 14.91 10.07 0.23
N THR A 185 16.10 10.60 0.06
CA THR A 185 17.20 10.45 1.04
C THR A 185 17.29 11.68 1.93
N TRP A 186 17.52 11.47 3.23
CA TRP A 186 17.67 12.55 4.19
C TRP A 186 18.99 12.46 4.98
N GLY A 187 19.36 13.56 5.64
CA GLY A 187 20.56 13.62 6.48
C GLY A 187 21.84 13.21 5.75
N GLU A 188 22.55 12.23 6.32
CA GLU A 188 23.80 11.68 5.80
C GLU A 188 23.57 10.32 5.12
N GLY A 189 22.57 10.24 4.25
CA GLY A 189 22.23 9.00 3.52
C GLY A 189 21.15 8.16 4.19
N GLU A 190 20.41 8.73 5.12
CA GLU A 190 19.42 8.05 5.96
C GLU A 190 18.06 7.96 5.26
N MET A 191 17.24 7.04 5.75
CA MET A 191 15.82 6.97 5.41
C MET A 191 15.10 8.24 5.91
N PRO A 192 14.02 8.69 5.23
CA PRO A 192 13.08 9.64 5.81
C PRO A 192 12.46 9.06 7.08
N ASP A 193 12.01 9.93 8.00
CA ASP A 193 11.46 9.50 9.29
C ASP A 193 10.31 8.49 9.12
N ASN A 194 9.42 8.72 8.15
CA ASN A 194 8.27 7.84 7.87
C ASN A 194 8.67 6.47 7.26
N ALA A 195 9.92 6.25 6.90
CA ALA A 195 10.39 5.00 6.29
C ALA A 195 11.35 4.22 7.20
N GLU A 196 11.78 4.80 8.33
CA GLU A 196 12.82 4.23 9.17
C GLU A 196 12.39 2.91 9.82
N GLU A 197 11.18 2.85 10.39
CA GLU A 197 10.70 1.63 11.05
C GLU A 197 10.54 0.46 10.06
N LEU A 198 9.93 0.73 8.89
CA LEU A 198 9.77 -0.26 7.85
C LEU A 198 11.13 -0.76 7.33
N TRP A 199 12.12 0.14 7.19
CA TRP A 199 13.48 -0.23 6.79
C TRP A 199 14.15 -1.15 7.83
N LEU A 200 14.03 -0.83 9.11
CA LEU A 200 14.56 -1.67 10.18
C LEU A 200 13.91 -3.05 10.17
N ALA A 201 12.57 -3.11 10.06
CA ALA A 201 11.82 -4.36 9.95
C ALA A 201 12.28 -5.18 8.73
N ALA A 202 12.44 -4.51 7.59
CA ALA A 202 12.90 -5.11 6.35
C ALA A 202 14.29 -5.71 6.49
N ASN A 203 15.18 -5.17 7.32
CA ASN A 203 16.55 -5.65 7.52
C ASN A 203 16.70 -6.74 8.60
N THR A 204 15.62 -7.14 9.26
CA THR A 204 15.66 -8.25 10.22
C THR A 204 15.81 -9.61 9.54
N ALA A 205 16.25 -10.62 10.31
CA ALA A 205 16.29 -12.01 9.84
C ALA A 205 14.89 -12.63 9.65
N GLY A 206 13.85 -12.01 10.21
CA GLY A 206 12.45 -12.43 10.08
C GLY A 206 11.70 -11.76 8.93
N ALA A 207 12.36 -10.93 8.12
CA ALA A 207 11.75 -10.27 6.98
C ALA A 207 11.15 -11.31 6.01
N PRO A 208 9.94 -11.08 5.48
CA PRO A 208 9.25 -12.03 4.65
C PRO A 208 9.94 -12.17 3.28
N SER A 209 9.78 -13.34 2.65
CA SER A 209 10.22 -13.50 1.26
C SER A 209 9.25 -12.77 0.33
N LEU A 210 9.81 -12.01 -0.61
CA LEU A 210 9.07 -11.28 -1.65
C LEU A 210 9.09 -12.04 -2.98
N ALA A 211 9.25 -13.36 -2.94
CA ALA A 211 9.20 -14.19 -4.14
C ALA A 211 7.84 -14.06 -4.85
N GLY A 212 7.86 -13.69 -6.13
CA GLY A 212 6.65 -13.44 -6.92
C GLY A 212 6.16 -11.98 -6.88
N VAL A 213 6.79 -11.13 -6.06
CA VAL A 213 6.56 -9.68 -6.08
C VAL A 213 7.42 -9.07 -7.18
N HIS A 214 6.82 -8.23 -8.00
CA HIS A 214 7.52 -7.41 -8.99
C HIS A 214 7.65 -5.98 -8.49
N PHE A 215 8.85 -5.41 -8.57
CA PHE A 215 9.10 -4.08 -8.02
C PHE A 215 9.95 -3.18 -8.92
N SER A 216 9.89 -1.88 -8.67
CA SER A 216 10.82 -0.88 -9.23
C SER A 216 10.88 0.34 -8.30
N VAL A 217 12.03 1.03 -8.27
CA VAL A 217 12.29 2.11 -7.31
C VAL A 217 12.61 3.43 -8.01
N CYS A 218 12.03 4.53 -7.51
CA CYS A 218 12.42 5.88 -7.82
C CYS A 218 13.06 6.52 -6.58
N ALA A 219 14.32 6.90 -6.68
CA ALA A 219 15.05 7.53 -5.60
C ALA A 219 15.11 9.05 -5.83
N LEU A 220 14.83 9.83 -4.79
CA LEU A 220 14.98 11.28 -4.79
C LEU A 220 16.17 11.66 -3.91
N GLY A 221 17.06 12.50 -4.43
CA GLY A 221 18.24 12.96 -3.71
C GLY A 221 18.77 14.29 -4.25
N ASP A 222 19.91 14.70 -3.73
CA ASP A 222 20.63 15.90 -4.18
C ASP A 222 22.11 15.53 -4.36
N THR A 223 22.63 15.72 -5.57
CA THR A 223 24.02 15.38 -5.91
C THR A 223 25.06 16.24 -5.18
N SER A 224 24.63 17.30 -4.48
CA SER A 224 25.45 18.12 -3.59
C SER A 224 25.84 17.39 -2.30
N TYR A 225 25.15 16.29 -1.96
CA TYR A 225 25.43 15.45 -0.80
C TYR A 225 26.28 14.23 -1.17
N GLU A 226 27.04 13.72 -0.20
CA GLU A 226 27.93 12.56 -0.41
C GLU A 226 27.14 11.28 -0.73
N PHE A 227 26.04 11.06 -0.01
CA PHE A 227 25.19 9.88 -0.11
C PHE A 227 23.96 10.14 -1.00
N TYR A 228 24.22 10.44 -2.28
CA TYR A 228 23.17 10.69 -3.27
C TYR A 228 22.26 9.47 -3.47
N CYS A 229 20.95 9.66 -3.25
CA CYS A 229 19.90 8.65 -3.43
C CYS A 229 20.08 7.35 -2.59
N GLN A 230 20.88 7.41 -1.52
CA GLN A 230 21.26 6.23 -0.73
C GLN A 230 20.07 5.42 -0.21
N SER A 231 19.02 6.08 0.29
CA SER A 231 17.81 5.39 0.78
C SER A 231 17.10 4.59 -0.32
N GLY A 232 16.99 5.14 -1.53
CA GLY A 232 16.38 4.46 -2.67
C GLY A 232 17.26 3.32 -3.20
N ILE A 233 18.59 3.49 -3.17
CA ILE A 233 19.54 2.41 -3.49
C ILE A 233 19.34 1.25 -2.52
N GLU A 234 19.25 1.53 -1.23
CA GLU A 234 19.05 0.57 -0.17
C GLU A 234 17.74 -0.21 -0.30
N TRP A 235 16.63 0.46 -0.59
CA TRP A 235 15.35 -0.21 -0.86
C TRP A 235 15.40 -1.13 -2.08
N ASP A 236 16.05 -0.67 -3.15
CA ASP A 236 16.18 -1.43 -4.39
C ASP A 236 16.99 -2.71 -4.20
N GLU A 237 18.14 -2.63 -3.51
CA GLU A 237 18.97 -3.79 -3.17
C GLU A 237 18.25 -4.72 -2.18
N ARG A 238 17.50 -4.16 -1.22
CA ARG A 238 16.83 -4.96 -0.19
C ARG A 238 15.68 -5.77 -0.77
N PHE A 239 14.85 -5.20 -1.64
CA PHE A 239 13.75 -5.93 -2.29
C PHE A 239 14.29 -7.10 -3.13
N GLU A 240 15.37 -6.88 -3.88
CA GLU A 240 16.05 -7.94 -4.63
C GLU A 240 16.61 -9.03 -3.69
N ALA A 241 17.23 -8.65 -2.57
CA ALA A 241 17.74 -9.59 -1.57
C ALA A 241 16.63 -10.42 -0.88
N LEU A 242 15.41 -9.89 -0.78
CA LEU A 242 14.24 -10.60 -0.26
C LEU A 242 13.55 -11.50 -1.31
N GLY A 243 14.02 -11.47 -2.57
CA GLY A 243 13.57 -12.33 -3.66
C GLY A 243 12.53 -11.71 -4.61
N ALA A 244 12.28 -10.40 -4.50
CA ALA A 244 11.44 -9.68 -5.45
C ALA A 244 12.16 -9.55 -6.80
N THR A 245 11.38 -9.43 -7.88
CA THR A 245 11.90 -9.28 -9.25
C THR A 245 11.85 -7.82 -9.67
N ARG A 246 13.02 -7.24 -9.99
CA ARG A 246 13.11 -5.87 -10.51
C ARG A 246 12.65 -5.84 -11.97
N LEU A 247 11.61 -5.06 -12.29
CA LEU A 247 11.11 -4.93 -13.67
C LEU A 247 11.81 -3.82 -14.45
N LEU A 248 12.04 -2.68 -13.80
CA LEU A 248 12.75 -1.55 -14.36
C LEU A 248 13.88 -1.13 -13.44
N GLU A 249 15.03 -0.76 -14.02
CA GLU A 249 16.14 -0.22 -13.26
C GLU A 249 15.71 1.01 -12.46
N ARG A 250 16.26 1.13 -11.24
CA ARG A 250 16.02 2.29 -10.39
C ARG A 250 16.46 3.57 -11.11
N VAL A 251 15.66 4.62 -10.97
CA VAL A 251 16.08 5.97 -11.35
C VAL A 251 16.52 6.75 -10.11
N ASP A 252 17.68 7.41 -10.22
CA ASP A 252 18.17 8.33 -9.20
C ASP A 252 17.91 9.77 -9.69
N CYS A 253 16.96 10.44 -9.05
CA CYS A 253 16.53 11.80 -9.40
C CYS A 253 17.21 12.84 -8.50
N ASP A 254 17.82 13.85 -9.12
CA ASP A 254 18.37 15.03 -8.44
C ASP A 254 17.24 16.02 -8.07
N VAL A 255 17.58 17.20 -7.52
CA VAL A 255 16.62 18.23 -7.06
C VAL A 255 15.55 18.57 -8.11
N ASP A 256 15.91 18.61 -9.39
CA ASP A 256 14.98 18.80 -10.52
C ASP A 256 14.34 17.46 -10.95
N TYR A 257 13.68 16.77 -10.00
CA TYR A 257 13.23 15.39 -10.17
C TYR A 257 12.02 15.21 -11.11
N ASP A 258 11.21 16.24 -11.33
CA ASP A 258 9.89 16.08 -12.00
C ASP A 258 9.99 15.39 -13.37
N ALA A 259 10.90 15.86 -14.22
CA ALA A 259 11.07 15.32 -15.57
C ALA A 259 11.64 13.88 -15.61
N PRO A 260 12.76 13.57 -14.92
CA PRO A 260 13.26 12.19 -14.90
C PRO A 260 12.29 11.23 -14.21
N ALA A 261 11.62 11.65 -13.13
CA ALA A 261 10.63 10.84 -12.43
C ALA A 261 9.40 10.53 -13.30
N ALA A 262 8.89 11.52 -14.05
CA ALA A 262 7.76 11.32 -14.95
C ALA A 262 8.09 10.39 -16.13
N ALA A 263 9.28 10.55 -16.73
CA ALA A 263 9.73 9.67 -17.80
C ALA A 263 9.84 8.22 -17.30
N TRP A 264 10.51 8.03 -16.17
CA TRP A 264 10.66 6.72 -15.54
C TRP A 264 9.31 6.10 -15.15
N ALA A 265 8.39 6.88 -14.58
CA ALA A 265 7.08 6.37 -14.16
C ALA A 265 6.27 5.81 -15.33
N SER A 266 6.37 6.44 -16.51
CA SER A 266 5.67 5.93 -17.70
C SER A 266 6.17 4.55 -18.13
N ASP A 267 7.46 4.28 -17.97
CA ASP A 267 8.09 2.98 -18.25
C ASP A 267 7.77 1.97 -17.15
N ALA A 268 7.85 2.39 -15.88
CA ALA A 268 7.58 1.54 -14.73
C ALA A 268 6.13 1.06 -14.71
N LEU A 269 5.16 1.95 -14.96
CA LEU A 269 3.74 1.59 -15.00
C LEU A 269 3.43 0.66 -16.17
N ALA A 270 4.06 0.85 -17.34
CA ALA A 270 3.92 -0.07 -18.46
C ALA A 270 4.43 -1.48 -18.10
N ALA A 271 5.59 -1.57 -17.46
CA ALA A 271 6.16 -2.83 -17.01
C ALA A 271 5.28 -3.52 -15.95
N MET A 272 4.78 -2.76 -14.97
CA MET A 272 3.86 -3.28 -13.95
C MET A 272 2.56 -3.80 -14.56
N ALA A 273 2.01 -3.09 -15.55
CA ALA A 273 0.78 -3.51 -16.23
C ALA A 273 0.97 -4.76 -17.08
N ALA A 274 2.19 -5.03 -17.56
CA ALA A 274 2.54 -6.27 -18.24
C ALA A 274 2.69 -7.48 -17.30
N VAL A 275 2.58 -7.30 -15.98
CA VAL A 275 2.36 -8.39 -15.04
C VAL A 275 0.87 -8.74 -15.03
N ASP A 276 0.52 -9.97 -15.38
CA ASP A 276 -0.87 -10.41 -15.41
C ASP A 276 -1.48 -10.62 -14.01
N GLY A 277 -2.78 -10.92 -13.95
CA GLY A 277 -3.48 -11.18 -12.70
C GLY A 277 -2.99 -12.40 -11.92
N THR A 278 -2.13 -13.25 -12.49
CA THR A 278 -1.51 -14.41 -11.83
C THR A 278 -0.09 -14.13 -11.34
N GLY A 279 0.51 -12.99 -11.70
CA GLY A 279 1.85 -12.59 -11.29
C GLY A 279 2.93 -12.97 -12.31
N VAL A 280 2.57 -13.38 -13.53
CA VAL A 280 3.52 -13.64 -14.61
C VAL A 280 3.81 -12.34 -15.35
N PHE A 281 5.08 -12.04 -15.55
CA PHE A 281 5.53 -10.87 -16.30
C PHE A 281 5.69 -11.21 -17.80
N HIS A 282 5.01 -10.44 -18.66
CA HIS A 282 5.03 -10.58 -20.11
C HIS A 282 5.86 -9.46 -20.75
N GLU A 283 7.19 -9.66 -20.83
CA GLU A 283 8.15 -8.64 -21.31
C GLU A 283 7.83 -8.13 -22.73
N ASP A 284 7.34 -9.00 -23.61
CA ASP A 284 6.95 -8.68 -24.98
C ASP A 284 5.73 -7.75 -25.08
N MET A 285 4.93 -7.64 -24.02
CA MET A 285 3.73 -6.81 -23.96
C MET A 285 4.00 -5.38 -23.47
N VAL A 286 5.17 -5.09 -22.88
CA VAL A 286 5.47 -3.79 -22.25
C VAL A 286 5.33 -2.62 -23.23
N GLU A 287 5.93 -2.73 -24.43
CA GLU A 287 5.85 -1.68 -25.46
C GLU A 287 4.41 -1.47 -25.96
N ALA A 288 3.64 -2.56 -26.03
CA ALA A 288 2.26 -2.54 -26.49
C ALA A 288 1.34 -1.85 -25.47
N VAL A 289 1.52 -2.16 -24.18
CA VAL A 289 0.85 -1.50 -23.05
C VAL A 289 1.21 -0.01 -23.01
N LYS A 290 2.48 0.34 -23.18
CA LYS A 290 2.93 1.75 -23.21
C LYS A 290 2.28 2.52 -24.35
N ALA A 291 2.17 1.92 -25.54
CA ALA A 291 1.49 2.53 -26.68
C ALA A 291 -0.02 2.69 -26.45
N HIS A 292 -0.66 1.73 -25.77
CA HIS A 292 -2.07 1.81 -25.40
C HIS A 292 -2.35 2.98 -24.43
N ALA A 293 -1.56 3.08 -23.36
CA ALA A 293 -1.71 4.14 -22.35
C ALA A 293 -1.48 5.54 -22.94
N ALA A 294 -0.51 5.69 -23.87
CA ALA A 294 -0.29 6.94 -24.59
C ALA A 294 -1.42 7.32 -25.57
N GLY A 295 -2.20 6.33 -26.03
CA GLY A 295 -3.37 6.53 -26.90
C GLY A 295 -4.62 7.01 -26.15
N ASP A 296 -4.71 6.75 -24.84
CA ASP A 296 -5.81 7.17 -23.98
C ASP A 296 -5.71 8.64 -23.53
N GLU A 297 -4.58 9.31 -23.80
CA GLU A 297 -4.41 10.77 -23.62
C GLU A 297 -5.32 11.62 -24.54
N GLY A 298 -6.17 10.99 -25.37
CA GLY A 298 -7.11 11.63 -26.28
C GLY A 298 -8.50 11.97 -25.71
N GLY A 299 -8.73 11.82 -24.40
CA GLY A 299 -10.06 11.84 -23.79
C GLY A 299 -10.32 12.87 -22.68
N ALA A 300 -9.48 13.88 -22.49
CA ALA A 300 -9.78 14.99 -21.57
C ALA A 300 -10.20 16.24 -22.36
N ASP A 301 -11.34 16.16 -23.04
CA ASP A 301 -12.08 17.37 -23.45
C ASP A 301 -12.68 17.93 -22.16
N GLY A 302 -11.89 18.74 -21.46
CA GLY A 302 -12.38 19.54 -20.36
C GLY A 302 -13.52 20.40 -20.87
N GLU A 303 -14.76 20.04 -20.50
CA GLU A 303 -15.92 20.94 -20.53
C GLU A 303 -15.70 22.08 -19.54
N ASP A 304 -14.73 22.93 -19.83
CA ASP A 304 -14.71 24.29 -19.37
C ASP A 304 -15.79 24.99 -20.19
N GLY A 305 -16.99 25.10 -19.61
CA GLY A 305 -18.14 25.82 -20.14
C GLY A 305 -17.88 27.32 -20.32
N PHE A 306 -16.96 27.67 -21.22
CA PHE A 306 -16.74 29.00 -21.75
C PHE A 306 -16.91 28.97 -23.27
N THR A 307 -18.18 28.92 -23.69
CA THR A 307 -18.54 29.20 -25.08
C THR A 307 -18.22 30.66 -25.37
N VAL A 308 -17.12 30.92 -26.09
CA VAL A 308 -16.76 32.26 -26.54
C VAL A 308 -17.89 32.79 -27.43
N PRO A 309 -18.58 33.89 -27.07
CA PRO A 309 -19.59 34.45 -27.96
C PRO A 309 -18.91 34.98 -29.22
N ASN A 310 -19.45 34.61 -30.39
CA ASN A 310 -18.99 35.14 -31.67
C ASN A 310 -19.24 36.66 -31.72
N LEU A 311 -18.22 37.45 -31.41
CA LEU A 311 -18.23 38.91 -31.50
C LEU A 311 -18.06 39.29 -32.98
N ALA A 312 -19.17 39.45 -33.68
CA ALA A 312 -19.19 40.15 -34.96
C ALA A 312 -19.01 41.65 -34.70
N ALA A 313 -17.83 42.19 -34.99
CA ALA A 313 -17.60 43.63 -35.05
C ALA A 313 -17.88 44.13 -36.48
N GLU A 314 -18.86 45.02 -36.64
CA GLU A 314 -19.01 45.79 -37.87
C GLU A 314 -17.81 46.73 -38.06
N SER A 315 -17.25 46.75 -39.26
CA SER A 315 -16.12 47.59 -39.63
C SER A 315 -16.57 49.05 -39.72
N LEU A 316 -16.22 49.84 -38.71
CA LEU A 316 -16.30 51.30 -38.77
C LEU A 316 -15.29 51.82 -39.82
N HIS A 317 -15.80 52.24 -40.97
CA HIS A 317 -15.08 53.12 -41.89
C HIS A 317 -15.00 54.52 -41.27
N ALA A 318 -13.79 55.00 -40.99
CA ALA A 318 -13.53 56.42 -40.80
C ALA A 318 -13.16 57.01 -42.18
N GLU A 319 -14.03 57.85 -42.72
CA GLU A 319 -13.66 58.77 -43.79
C GLU A 319 -13.06 60.06 -43.20
N ILE A 320 -12.02 60.53 -43.89
CA ILE A 320 -11.24 61.78 -43.80
C ILE A 320 -9.95 61.67 -42.96
#